data_AF-A0A7J2ZHW0-F1
#
_entry.id   AF-A0A7J2ZHW0-F1
#
_cell.length_a   1.000
_cell.length_b   1.000
_cell.length_c   1.000
_cell.angle_alpha   90.00
_cell.angle_beta   90.00
_cell.angle_gamma   90.00
#
_symmetry.space_group_name_H-M   'P 1'
#
loop_
_entity.id
_entity.type
_entity.pdbx_description
1 polymer ?
#
loop_
_entity_poly.entity_id
_entity_poly.type
_entity_poly.pdbx_seq_one_letter_code
_entity_poly.pdbx_strand_id
1 'polypeptide(L)'
;MVVDDGCMVAGQRHEYDVSSQTGEIHGWSVRGGCSRPTLEEAPEYVRMRDDAQPRREGYLPRELRIKLYGDVVALRRGGLTYGGIVEEVRRRYGVRISKSHISYWIRGMHNPYNGRRIPSIELLKPSEELAYVIGVILGDGYTYMRRRSIKGYNHAWIGLKARDREFVEEFARCIAMVLGRKSMKPRYRNDVGRYVVETQSETLYELLRKPVELDRLKRYIEHCERCVAAFIRGFADSEGCVDKHGYIYIHNTDLRLLTYIKELLKRLNIESTDPKLHTRRGTVIRDPRTGKQYPRNKDCYRVYIRARSNTNF
;
A
#
# COMPACT_ATOMS: atom_id res chain seq x y z
N MET A 1 25.45 27.96 52.11
CA MET A 1 24.68 26.83 52.70
C MET A 1 24.79 25.70 51.67
N VAL A 2 25.83 24.86 51.61
CA VAL A 2 26.47 23.95 52.59
C VAL A 2 25.48 22.86 53.05
N VAL A 3 25.73 21.63 52.52
CA VAL A 3 25.61 20.25 53.07
C VAL A 3 24.23 19.70 53.49
N ASP A 4 23.92 18.40 53.48
CA ASP A 4 24.42 17.14 52.89
C ASP A 4 23.39 16.03 53.21
N ASP A 5 23.60 14.85 52.61
CA ASP A 5 23.23 13.49 53.08
C ASP A 5 21.75 13.05 53.09
N GLY A 6 21.39 11.82 52.68
CA GLY A 6 22.17 10.64 52.33
C GLY A 6 21.26 9.39 52.30
N CYS A 7 21.85 8.26 51.89
CA CYS A 7 21.41 6.86 51.99
C CYS A 7 20.64 6.16 50.84
N MET A 8 21.46 5.37 50.13
CA MET A 8 21.32 4.06 49.47
C MET A 8 20.12 3.17 49.86
N VAL A 9 19.65 2.30 48.94
CA VAL A 9 19.86 0.82 48.96
C VAL A 9 19.68 0.23 47.55
N ALA A 10 20.57 -0.69 47.20
CA ALA A 10 20.66 -1.47 45.97
C ALA A 10 19.62 -2.62 45.86
N GLY A 11 19.26 -3.01 44.63
CA GLY A 11 18.45 -4.20 44.36
C GLY A 11 18.81 -4.78 42.98
N GLN A 12 19.26 -6.03 43.00
CA GLN A 12 20.00 -6.76 41.97
C GLN A 12 19.22 -6.98 40.66
N ARG A 13 19.93 -6.88 39.53
CA ARG A 13 19.51 -7.42 38.23
C ARG A 13 20.00 -8.87 38.13
N HIS A 14 19.07 -9.81 38.01
CA HIS A 14 19.38 -11.18 37.59
C HIS A 14 19.52 -11.21 36.06
N GLU A 15 20.74 -11.42 35.59
CA GLU A 15 21.04 -12.01 34.29
C GLU A 15 20.60 -13.48 34.31
N TYR A 16 19.88 -13.90 33.26
CA TYR A 16 19.75 -15.32 32.92
C TYR A 16 20.38 -15.53 31.55
N ASP A 17 21.56 -16.13 31.62
CA ASP A 17 22.31 -16.77 30.56
C ASP A 17 21.69 -18.15 30.27
N VAL A 18 21.50 -18.50 29.00
CA VAL A 18 21.16 -19.88 28.59
C VAL A 18 22.01 -20.22 27.38
N SER A 19 23.19 -20.75 27.68
CA SER A 19 24.08 -21.44 26.78
C SER A 19 23.59 -22.86 26.47
N SER A 20 23.59 -23.20 25.18
CA SER A 20 24.01 -24.48 24.57
C SER A 20 23.83 -25.80 25.36
N GLN A 21 22.98 -26.69 24.84
CA GLN A 21 23.23 -28.14 24.88
C GLN A 21 22.92 -28.77 23.52
N THR A 22 23.99 -29.29 22.91
CA THR A 22 24.03 -30.25 21.81
C THR A 22 23.76 -31.65 22.37
N GLY A 23 22.89 -32.41 21.70
CA GLY A 23 22.67 -33.84 21.96
C GLY A 23 22.33 -34.54 20.65
N GLU A 24 23.28 -35.31 20.16
CA GLU A 24 23.23 -36.17 18.98
C GLU A 24 22.26 -37.34 19.19
N ILE A 25 21.56 -37.77 18.13
CA ILE A 25 21.18 -39.17 17.96
C ILE A 25 21.18 -39.57 16.48
N HIS A 26 21.61 -40.81 16.29
CA HIS A 26 22.24 -41.44 15.13
C HIS A 26 21.46 -41.57 13.81
N GLY A 27 22.23 -41.98 12.79
CA GLY A 27 21.87 -42.34 11.41
C GLY A 27 20.61 -43.21 11.25
N TRP A 28 20.12 -43.44 10.04
CA TRP A 28 20.79 -44.18 8.98
C TRP A 28 20.51 -43.61 7.59
N SER A 29 21.49 -43.76 6.70
CA SER A 29 21.42 -43.49 5.27
C SER A 29 21.43 -44.82 4.50
N VAL A 30 20.88 -44.77 3.29
CA VAL A 30 21.24 -45.50 2.05
C VAL A 30 20.11 -46.33 1.43
N ARG A 31 19.56 -45.74 0.35
CA ARG A 31 19.28 -46.26 -1.00
C ARG A 31 18.62 -47.64 -1.18
N GLY A 32 17.62 -47.67 -2.07
CA GLY A 32 17.28 -48.87 -2.85
C GLY A 32 15.92 -48.73 -3.53
N GLY A 33 15.90 -48.60 -4.86
CA GLY A 33 14.67 -48.53 -5.66
C GLY A 33 14.10 -49.91 -5.99
N CYS A 34 13.04 -49.85 -6.82
CA CYS A 34 12.39 -50.90 -7.61
C CYS A 34 11.14 -51.61 -7.02
N SER A 35 10.01 -51.20 -7.63
CA SER A 35 9.03 -52.08 -8.29
C SER A 35 7.88 -52.68 -7.48
N ARG A 36 6.66 -52.40 -7.97
CA ARG A 36 5.34 -52.85 -7.55
C ARG A 36 5.17 -54.38 -7.57
N PRO A 37 4.35 -54.94 -6.66
CA PRO A 37 3.52 -56.10 -6.96
C PRO A 37 2.15 -55.67 -7.51
N THR A 38 1.62 -56.55 -8.34
CA THR A 38 0.49 -56.48 -9.26
C THR A 38 -0.88 -56.46 -8.58
N LEU A 39 -1.87 -55.97 -9.32
CA LEU A 39 -3.32 -56.10 -9.08
C LEU A 39 -3.72 -57.59 -9.05
N GLU A 40 -4.89 -57.88 -8.42
CA GLU A 40 -5.54 -59.19 -8.21
C GLU A 40 -5.10 -59.86 -6.87
N GLU A 41 -5.89 -60.08 -5.82
CA GLU A 41 -7.35 -60.12 -5.56
C GLU A 41 -7.59 -59.85 -4.05
N ALA A 42 -8.64 -59.11 -3.67
CA ALA A 42 -9.33 -59.29 -2.38
C ALA A 42 -10.72 -58.62 -2.39
N PRO A 43 -11.75 -59.20 -1.71
CA PRO A 43 -13.15 -59.01 -2.08
C PRO A 43 -13.87 -57.87 -1.33
N GLU A 44 -14.96 -57.49 -1.99
CA GLU A 44 -16.04 -56.56 -1.68
C GLU A 44 -16.69 -56.78 -0.29
N TYR A 45 -16.73 -55.74 0.56
CA TYR A 45 -17.90 -55.32 1.36
C TYR A 45 -17.64 -53.96 2.06
N VAL A 46 -18.26 -52.90 1.52
CA VAL A 46 -18.78 -51.68 2.19
C VAL A 46 -17.81 -50.81 3.00
N ARG A 47 -17.32 -49.73 2.38
CA ARG A 47 -17.49 -48.37 2.93
C ARG A 47 -17.75 -47.41 1.78
N MET A 48 -19.03 -47.13 1.51
CA MET A 48 -19.43 -45.89 0.86
C MET A 48 -18.84 -44.75 1.69
N ARG A 49 -17.76 -44.13 1.20
CA ARG A 49 -17.41 -42.79 1.60
C ARG A 49 -18.10 -41.88 0.60
N ASP A 50 -19.16 -41.25 1.08
CA ASP A 50 -19.73 -40.07 0.47
C ASP A 50 -18.62 -39.01 0.33
N ASP A 51 -17.94 -39.00 -0.81
CA ASP A 51 -17.05 -37.93 -1.23
C ASP A 51 -17.88 -36.73 -1.72
N ALA A 52 -18.71 -36.23 -0.81
CA ALA A 52 -19.39 -34.95 -0.90
C ALA A 52 -19.00 -34.10 0.31
N GLN A 53 -17.70 -34.01 0.63
CA GLN A 53 -17.23 -32.84 1.37
C GLN A 53 -17.24 -31.66 0.39
N PRO A 54 -18.09 -30.63 0.59
CA PRO A 54 -18.04 -29.44 -0.24
C PRO A 54 -16.64 -28.86 -0.13
N ARG A 55 -15.98 -28.73 -1.29
CA ARG A 55 -14.70 -28.03 -1.43
C ARG A 55 -14.82 -26.73 -0.66
N ARG A 56 -13.95 -26.50 0.33
CA ARG A 56 -13.93 -25.27 1.15
C ARG A 56 -14.17 -24.08 0.23
N GLU A 57 -15.36 -23.49 0.29
CA GLU A 57 -15.69 -22.31 -0.49
C GLU A 57 -14.59 -21.29 -0.23
N GLY A 58 -13.98 -20.81 -1.31
CA GLY A 58 -12.97 -19.77 -1.22
C GLY A 58 -13.52 -18.59 -0.40
N TYR A 59 -12.62 -17.89 0.28
CA TYR A 59 -12.98 -16.71 1.05
C TYR A 59 -13.77 -15.71 0.18
N LEU A 60 -14.92 -15.22 0.68
CA LEU A 60 -15.83 -14.36 -0.10
C LEU A 60 -15.09 -13.13 -0.69
N PRO A 61 -15.36 -12.77 -1.97
CA PRO A 61 -14.80 -11.57 -2.58
C PRO A 61 -15.03 -10.32 -1.74
N ARG A 62 -14.05 -9.41 -1.72
CA ARG A 62 -14.07 -8.20 -0.87
C ARG A 62 -15.29 -7.31 -1.12
N GLU A 63 -15.60 -7.03 -2.38
CA GLU A 63 -16.78 -6.23 -2.77
C GLU A 63 -18.06 -6.85 -2.24
N LEU A 64 -18.19 -8.17 -2.36
CA LEU A 64 -19.33 -8.90 -1.81
C LEU A 64 -19.37 -8.81 -0.28
N ARG A 65 -18.22 -8.95 0.41
CA ARG A 65 -18.16 -8.79 1.87
C ARG A 65 -18.53 -7.37 2.32
N ILE A 66 -18.14 -6.33 1.58
CA ILE A 66 -18.50 -4.94 1.83
C ILE A 66 -20.02 -4.75 1.75
N LYS A 67 -20.63 -5.20 0.65
CA LYS A 67 -22.08 -5.13 0.45
C LYS A 67 -22.84 -5.89 1.53
N LEU A 68 -22.41 -7.12 1.81
CA LEU A 68 -22.98 -7.96 2.87
C LEU A 68 -22.88 -7.32 4.24
N TYR A 69 -21.79 -6.63 4.56
CA TYR A 69 -21.65 -5.94 5.84
C TYR A 69 -22.65 -4.80 6.01
N GLY A 70 -22.82 -3.96 4.98
CA GLY A 70 -23.83 -2.89 4.99
C GLY A 70 -25.22 -3.44 5.25
N ASP A 71 -25.60 -4.49 4.51
CA ASP A 71 -26.87 -5.18 4.67
C ASP A 71 -27.03 -5.83 6.04
N VAL A 72 -26.01 -6.54 6.54
CA VAL A 72 -26.05 -7.18 7.88
C VAL A 72 -26.25 -6.14 8.98
N VAL A 73 -25.58 -4.99 8.91
CA VAL A 73 -25.75 -3.90 9.88
C VAL A 73 -27.16 -3.31 9.78
N ALA A 74 -27.66 -3.08 8.57
CA ALA A 74 -29.01 -2.55 8.34
C ALA A 74 -30.09 -3.52 8.86
N LEU A 75 -29.99 -4.81 8.52
CA LEU A 75 -30.91 -5.86 8.97
C LEU A 75 -30.89 -6.01 10.50
N ARG A 76 -29.71 -5.89 11.13
CA ARG A 76 -29.62 -5.91 12.59
C ARG A 76 -30.27 -4.69 13.24
N ARG A 77 -30.08 -3.50 12.67
CA ARG A 77 -30.77 -2.27 13.12
C ARG A 77 -32.28 -2.38 12.95
N GLY A 78 -32.75 -3.08 11.92
CA GLY A 78 -34.16 -3.41 11.71
C GLY A 78 -34.71 -4.52 12.62
N GLY A 79 -33.96 -4.98 13.62
CA GLY A 79 -34.44 -5.91 14.65
C GLY A 79 -34.30 -7.39 14.32
N LEU A 80 -33.73 -7.77 13.17
CA LEU A 80 -33.60 -9.20 12.82
C LEU A 80 -32.65 -9.94 13.77
N THR A 81 -33.02 -11.18 14.10
CA THR A 81 -32.16 -12.11 14.82
C THR A 81 -31.00 -12.57 13.93
N TYR A 82 -29.93 -13.10 14.52
CA TYR A 82 -28.81 -13.64 13.74
C TYR A 82 -29.25 -14.73 12.75
N GLY A 83 -30.24 -15.55 13.12
CA GLY A 83 -30.82 -16.55 12.21
C GLY A 83 -31.53 -15.90 11.03
N GLY A 84 -32.38 -14.89 11.28
CA GLY A 84 -33.07 -14.15 10.23
C GLY A 84 -32.11 -13.44 9.27
N ILE A 85 -31.01 -12.89 9.79
CA ILE A 85 -29.96 -12.28 8.95
C ILE A 85 -29.31 -13.32 8.03
N VAL A 86 -29.03 -14.53 8.51
CA VAL A 86 -28.44 -15.60 7.69
C VAL A 86 -29.36 -15.98 6.53
N GLU A 87 -30.65 -16.18 6.79
CA GLU A 87 -31.61 -16.55 5.76
C GLU A 87 -31.83 -15.42 4.75
N GLU A 88 -31.91 -14.17 5.21
CA GLU A 88 -32.09 -13.02 4.32
C GLU A 88 -30.87 -12.80 3.41
N VAL A 89 -29.65 -12.96 3.95
CA VAL A 89 -28.42 -12.92 3.16
C VAL A 89 -28.39 -14.05 2.12
N ARG A 90 -28.75 -15.27 2.53
CA ARG A 90 -28.82 -16.43 1.63
C ARG A 90 -29.81 -16.18 0.50
N ARG A 91 -30.99 -15.63 0.81
CA ARG A 91 -32.04 -15.30 -0.15
C ARG A 91 -31.59 -14.25 -1.17
N ARG A 92 -30.90 -13.19 -0.72
CA ARG A 92 -30.48 -12.07 -1.59
C ARG A 92 -29.24 -12.37 -2.43
N TYR A 93 -28.28 -13.08 -1.85
CA TYR A 93 -26.92 -13.17 -2.41
C TYR A 93 -26.50 -14.60 -2.76
N GLY A 94 -27.31 -15.61 -2.43
CA GLY A 94 -26.97 -17.02 -2.64
C GLY A 94 -25.81 -17.53 -1.77
N VAL A 95 -25.30 -16.72 -0.84
CA VAL A 95 -24.18 -17.08 0.03
C VAL A 95 -24.62 -17.25 1.47
N ARG A 96 -23.99 -18.18 2.20
CA ARG A 96 -24.28 -18.42 3.61
C ARG A 96 -23.15 -17.87 4.48
N ILE A 97 -23.47 -16.87 5.30
CA ILE A 97 -22.53 -16.33 6.30
C ILE A 97 -22.77 -17.03 7.64
N SER A 98 -21.72 -17.37 8.38
CA SER A 98 -21.87 -17.95 9.72
C SER A 98 -22.36 -16.92 10.74
N LYS A 99 -23.15 -17.36 11.73
CA LYS A 99 -23.61 -16.51 12.84
C LYS A 99 -22.44 -15.84 13.57
N SER A 100 -21.32 -16.54 13.73
CA SER A 100 -20.10 -15.99 14.33
C SER A 100 -19.53 -14.82 13.53
N HIS A 101 -19.50 -14.92 12.19
CA HIS A 101 -19.01 -13.86 11.31
C HIS A 101 -19.91 -12.62 11.37
N ILE A 102 -21.23 -12.82 11.35
CA ILE A 102 -22.23 -11.75 11.56
C ILE A 102 -22.01 -11.08 12.92
N SER A 103 -21.83 -11.87 13.97
CA SER A 103 -21.57 -11.38 15.33
C SER A 103 -20.27 -10.58 15.42
N TYR A 104 -19.20 -11.01 14.73
CA TYR A 104 -17.95 -10.26 14.65
C TYR A 104 -18.12 -8.92 13.93
N TRP A 105 -18.93 -8.87 12.87
CA TRP A 105 -19.24 -7.64 12.14
C TRP A 105 -20.05 -6.64 12.97
N ILE A 106 -21.10 -7.11 13.64
CA ILE A 106 -21.97 -6.26 14.47
C ILE A 106 -21.23 -5.73 15.71
N ARG A 107 -20.36 -6.54 16.32
CA ARG A 107 -19.50 -6.12 17.45
C ARG A 107 -18.31 -5.27 17.02
N GLY A 108 -18.13 -5.02 15.72
CA GLY A 108 -17.00 -4.25 15.19
C GLY A 108 -15.63 -4.94 15.31
N MET A 109 -15.59 -6.23 15.68
CA MET A 109 -14.33 -6.99 15.79
C MET A 109 -13.71 -7.26 14.42
N HIS A 110 -14.53 -7.72 13.49
CA HIS A 110 -14.14 -7.87 12.10
C HIS A 110 -14.90 -6.84 11.28
N ASN A 111 -14.22 -6.20 10.36
CA ASN A 111 -14.86 -5.30 9.44
C ASN A 111 -14.34 -5.66 8.06
N PRO A 112 -15.17 -5.98 7.06
CA PRO A 112 -14.69 -6.13 5.70
C PRO A 112 -14.15 -4.81 5.15
N TYR A 113 -14.41 -3.71 5.86
CA TYR A 113 -13.72 -2.44 5.68
C TYR A 113 -12.28 -2.41 6.22
N ASN A 114 -11.89 -3.39 7.02
CA ASN A 114 -10.53 -3.54 7.55
C ASN A 114 -9.59 -4.26 6.57
N GLY A 115 -9.32 -3.62 5.43
CA GLY A 115 -7.98 -3.68 4.83
C GLY A 115 -6.94 -2.84 5.60
N ARG A 116 -7.38 -2.15 6.67
CA ARG A 116 -6.83 -1.00 7.42
C ARG A 116 -7.41 0.35 6.94
N ARG A 117 -8.57 0.65 7.55
CA ARG A 117 -9.24 1.94 7.82
C ARG A 117 -9.99 2.69 6.71
N ILE A 118 -9.81 2.43 5.41
CA ILE A 118 -10.78 2.88 4.39
C ILE A 118 -11.14 1.73 3.46
N PRO A 119 -12.43 1.35 3.37
CA PRO A 119 -12.84 0.15 2.64
C PRO A 119 -13.04 0.26 1.15
N SER A 120 -13.30 1.45 0.65
CA SER A 120 -13.67 1.61 -0.73
C SER A 120 -13.27 3.00 -1.14
N ILE A 121 -13.09 3.15 -2.44
CA ILE A 121 -12.78 4.43 -3.05
C ILE A 121 -13.90 5.46 -2.77
N GLU A 122 -15.14 5.01 -2.57
CA GLU A 122 -16.29 5.86 -2.23
C GLU A 122 -16.19 6.49 -0.83
N LEU A 123 -15.51 5.82 0.10
CA LEU A 123 -15.31 6.33 1.47
C LEU A 123 -14.01 7.14 1.63
N LEU A 124 -13.18 7.23 0.58
CA LEU A 124 -12.07 8.17 0.55
C LEU A 124 -12.63 9.60 0.47
N LYS A 125 -12.33 10.41 1.49
CA LYS A 125 -12.62 11.84 1.48
C LYS A 125 -11.43 12.60 0.88
N PRO A 126 -11.65 13.62 0.05
CA PRO A 126 -10.61 14.56 -0.33
C PRO A 126 -9.97 15.19 0.91
N SER A 127 -8.64 15.30 0.90
CA SER A 127 -7.85 16.01 1.91
C SER A 127 -6.52 16.44 1.30
N GLU A 128 -5.84 17.39 1.93
CA GLU A 128 -4.49 17.79 1.52
C GLU A 128 -3.52 16.61 1.52
N GLU A 129 -3.60 15.75 2.53
CA GLU A 129 -2.75 14.57 2.65
C GLU A 129 -3.01 13.56 1.55
N LEU A 130 -4.27 13.36 1.15
CA LEU A 130 -4.59 12.48 0.04
C LEU A 130 -4.07 13.08 -1.28
N ALA A 131 -4.26 14.38 -1.49
CA ALA A 131 -3.77 15.07 -2.68
C ALA A 131 -2.23 15.01 -2.78
N TYR A 132 -1.53 15.22 -1.65
CA TYR A 132 -0.08 15.04 -1.54
C TYR A 132 0.35 13.61 -1.89
N VAL A 133 -0.29 12.60 -1.29
CA VAL A 133 0.00 11.18 -1.58
C VAL A 133 -0.21 10.84 -3.06
N ILE A 134 -1.26 11.40 -3.68
CA ILE A 134 -1.49 11.24 -5.12
C ILE A 134 -0.33 11.84 -5.91
N GLY A 135 0.10 13.07 -5.59
CA GLY A 135 1.24 13.74 -6.23
C GLY A 135 2.51 12.90 -6.15
N VAL A 136 2.83 12.38 -4.96
CA VAL A 136 3.99 11.52 -4.75
C VAL A 136 3.93 10.23 -5.58
N ILE A 137 2.77 9.58 -5.66
CA ILE A 137 2.63 8.30 -6.38
C ILE A 137 2.65 8.48 -7.90
N LEU A 138 2.24 9.65 -8.40
CA LEU A 138 2.38 9.97 -9.81
C LEU A 138 3.83 10.28 -10.22
N GLY A 139 4.68 10.71 -9.28
CA GLY A 139 6.12 10.86 -9.48
C GLY A 139 6.89 9.58 -9.07
N ASP A 140 7.53 9.65 -7.89
CA ASP A 140 8.51 8.65 -7.42
C ASP A 140 7.90 7.45 -6.67
N GLY A 141 6.66 7.60 -6.21
CA GLY A 141 5.95 6.57 -5.48
C GLY A 141 5.52 5.38 -6.37
N TYR A 142 5.21 4.26 -5.72
CA TYR A 142 4.85 3.03 -6.42
C TYR A 142 3.76 2.23 -5.70
N THR A 143 3.05 1.43 -6.48
CA THR A 143 2.03 0.49 -6.03
C THR A 143 2.33 -0.90 -6.56
N TYR A 144 2.18 -1.94 -5.74
CA TYR A 144 2.41 -3.33 -6.18
C TYR A 144 1.55 -4.33 -5.41
N MET A 145 1.33 -5.51 -5.99
CA MET A 145 0.72 -6.64 -5.29
C MET A 145 1.81 -7.63 -4.86
N ARG A 146 1.73 -8.10 -3.61
CA ARG A 146 2.53 -9.23 -3.13
C ARG A 146 1.64 -10.47 -3.04
N ARG A 147 1.96 -11.49 -3.84
CA ARG A 147 1.29 -12.80 -3.81
C ARG A 147 1.62 -13.51 -2.49
N ARG A 148 0.61 -14.05 -1.80
CA ARG A 148 0.84 -14.98 -0.69
C ARG A 148 1.02 -16.41 -1.18
N SER A 149 1.59 -17.24 -0.31
CA SER A 149 1.58 -18.70 -0.42
C SER A 149 0.15 -19.26 -0.45
N ILE A 150 -0.80 -18.60 0.22
CA ILE A 150 -2.22 -18.96 0.20
C ILE A 150 -2.90 -18.34 -1.04
N LYS A 151 -3.44 -19.19 -1.91
CA LYS A 151 -4.17 -18.79 -3.14
C LYS A 151 -5.35 -17.87 -2.79
N GLY A 152 -5.42 -16.70 -3.41
CA GLY A 152 -6.52 -15.73 -3.25
C GLY A 152 -6.28 -14.58 -2.26
N TYR A 153 -5.15 -14.56 -1.54
CA TYR A 153 -4.75 -13.42 -0.72
C TYR A 153 -3.57 -12.68 -1.36
N ASN A 154 -3.84 -11.58 -2.05
CA ASN A 154 -2.79 -10.63 -2.48
C ASN A 154 -2.79 -9.44 -1.53
N HIS A 155 -1.61 -9.03 -1.06
CA HIS A 155 -1.49 -7.79 -0.32
C HIS A 155 -1.17 -6.67 -1.30
N ALA A 156 -2.04 -5.69 -1.38
CA ALA A 156 -1.83 -4.48 -2.14
C ALA A 156 -0.99 -3.48 -1.32
N TRP A 157 0.15 -3.09 -1.85
CA TRP A 157 1.12 -2.20 -1.22
C TRP A 157 1.24 -0.90 -1.99
N ILE A 158 1.45 0.16 -1.25
CA ILE A 158 1.85 1.49 -1.72
C ILE A 158 3.13 1.87 -0.96
N GLY A 159 4.08 2.49 -1.64
CA GLY A 159 5.33 2.89 -1.01
C GLY A 159 6.08 3.98 -1.76
N LEU A 160 7.10 4.51 -1.08
CA LEU A 160 8.04 5.50 -1.57
C LEU A 160 9.46 5.07 -1.17
N LYS A 161 10.43 5.33 -2.05
CA LYS A 161 11.85 5.12 -1.78
C LYS A 161 12.68 6.33 -2.24
N ALA A 162 13.19 7.14 -1.31
CA ALA A 162 13.95 8.34 -1.65
C ALA A 162 15.20 8.47 -0.76
N ARG A 163 16.15 9.30 -1.20
CA ARG A 163 17.35 9.62 -0.40
C ARG A 163 17.05 10.65 0.69
N ASP A 164 16.18 11.59 0.37
CA ASP A 164 15.68 12.58 1.31
C ASP A 164 14.81 11.89 2.36
N ARG A 165 15.20 11.98 3.64
CA ARG A 165 14.45 11.38 4.74
C ARG A 165 13.18 12.16 5.04
N GLU A 166 13.23 13.49 5.01
CA GLU A 166 12.11 14.37 5.37
C GLU A 166 10.96 14.17 4.38
N PHE A 167 11.29 14.05 3.09
CA PHE A 167 10.31 13.68 2.06
C PHE A 167 9.61 12.35 2.36
N VAL A 168 10.37 11.31 2.73
CA VAL A 168 9.80 9.99 3.04
C VAL A 168 8.98 10.02 4.35
N GLU A 169 9.38 10.82 5.32
CA GLU A 169 8.64 11.03 6.58
C GLU A 169 7.32 11.77 6.35
N GLU A 170 7.31 12.80 5.51
CA GLU A 170 6.11 13.56 5.16
C GLU A 170 5.10 12.68 4.41
N PHE A 171 5.57 11.88 3.45
CA PHE A 171 4.73 10.89 2.79
C PHE A 171 4.17 9.85 3.78
N ALA A 172 4.98 9.38 4.72
CA ALA A 172 4.53 8.44 5.76
C ALA A 172 3.45 9.07 6.66
N ARG A 173 3.62 10.33 7.05
CA ARG A 173 2.65 11.12 7.83
C ARG A 173 1.33 11.28 7.07
N CYS A 174 1.38 11.69 5.81
CA CYS A 174 0.20 11.89 4.98
C CYS A 174 -0.59 10.60 4.79
N ILE A 175 0.06 9.49 4.43
CA ILE A 175 -0.59 8.18 4.34
C ILE A 175 -1.25 7.79 5.66
N ALA A 176 -0.58 8.05 6.78
CA ALA A 176 -1.12 7.71 8.08
C ALA A 176 -2.39 8.49 8.39
N MET A 177 -2.45 9.78 8.05
CA MET A 177 -3.66 10.58 8.20
C MET A 177 -4.78 10.14 7.27
N VAL A 178 -4.48 9.89 5.99
CA VAL A 178 -5.46 9.39 5.01
C VAL A 178 -6.06 8.07 5.48
N LEU A 179 -5.22 7.13 5.90
CA LEU A 179 -5.66 5.84 6.45
C LEU A 179 -6.05 5.95 7.93
N GLY A 180 -6.13 7.16 8.48
CA GLY A 180 -6.46 7.46 9.86
C GLY A 180 -5.78 6.57 10.89
N ARG A 181 -4.47 6.31 10.82
CA ARG A 181 -3.69 5.40 11.69
C ARG A 181 -2.40 6.06 12.20
N LYS A 182 -1.64 5.34 13.04
CA LYS A 182 -0.32 5.81 13.49
C LYS A 182 0.68 5.87 12.33
N SER A 183 1.47 6.93 12.29
CA SER A 183 2.53 7.10 11.30
C SER A 183 3.59 6.01 11.39
N MET A 184 4.14 5.64 10.24
CA MET A 184 5.21 4.67 10.11
C MET A 184 6.55 5.39 10.13
N LYS A 185 7.53 4.83 10.83
CA LYS A 185 8.90 5.33 10.74
C LYS A 185 9.54 4.81 9.45
N PRO A 186 10.12 5.67 8.59
CA PRO A 186 10.89 5.21 7.45
C PRO A 186 12.06 4.34 7.89
N ARG A 187 12.34 3.29 7.12
CA ARG A 187 13.50 2.42 7.32
C ARG A 187 14.57 2.76 6.29
N TYR A 188 15.81 2.89 6.72
CA TYR A 188 16.92 2.98 5.79
C TYR A 188 17.27 1.59 5.27
N ARG A 189 17.40 1.44 3.96
CA ARG A 189 17.81 0.19 3.32
C ARG A 189 19.20 0.34 2.71
N ASN A 190 20.18 -0.31 3.34
CA ASN A 190 21.59 -0.25 2.93
C ASN A 190 21.83 -0.75 1.51
N ASP A 191 21.10 -1.79 1.10
CA ASP A 191 21.25 -2.43 -0.23
C ASP A 191 20.86 -1.51 -1.39
N VAL A 192 19.95 -0.56 -1.15
CA VAL A 192 19.53 0.44 -2.16
C VAL A 192 20.04 1.85 -1.86
N GLY A 193 20.58 2.10 -0.66
CA GLY A 193 21.04 3.40 -0.18
C GLY A 193 19.93 4.46 -0.15
N ARG A 194 18.74 4.08 0.35
CA ARG A 194 17.53 4.93 0.38
C ARG A 194 16.68 4.68 1.63
N TYR A 195 15.95 5.70 2.07
CA TYR A 195 14.84 5.55 3.00
C TYR A 195 13.62 4.99 2.29
N VAL A 196 12.93 4.07 2.94
CA VAL A 196 11.76 3.38 2.40
C VAL A 196 10.63 3.40 3.41
N VAL A 197 9.44 3.72 2.94
CA VAL A 197 8.19 3.48 3.66
C VAL A 197 7.21 2.75 2.75
N GLU A 198 6.60 1.70 3.28
CA GLU A 198 5.66 0.86 2.56
C GLU A 198 4.49 0.53 3.47
N THR A 199 3.30 0.53 2.88
CA THR A 199 2.08 0.21 3.59
C THR A 199 1.14 -0.61 2.74
N GLN A 200 0.45 -1.54 3.41
CA GLN A 200 -0.71 -2.19 2.85
C GLN A 200 -1.90 -1.23 2.80
N SER A 201 -2.49 -1.04 1.61
CA SER A 201 -3.77 -0.38 1.41
C SER A 201 -4.33 -0.80 0.06
N GLU A 202 -5.42 -1.57 0.10
CA GLU A 202 -6.10 -2.02 -1.11
C GLU A 202 -6.84 -0.87 -1.80
N THR A 203 -7.48 -0.01 -1.03
CA THR A 203 -8.21 1.16 -1.55
C THR A 203 -7.29 2.16 -2.26
N LEU A 204 -6.14 2.49 -1.66
CA LEU A 204 -5.18 3.39 -2.33
C LEU A 204 -4.52 2.71 -3.52
N TYR A 205 -4.29 1.40 -3.46
CA TYR A 205 -3.80 0.65 -4.60
C TYR A 205 -4.81 0.66 -5.76
N GLU A 206 -6.10 0.39 -5.51
CA GLU A 206 -7.13 0.42 -6.54
C GLU A 206 -7.25 1.80 -7.19
N LEU A 207 -7.09 2.87 -6.40
CA LEU A 207 -7.12 4.24 -6.88
C LEU A 207 -5.87 4.62 -7.71
N LEU A 208 -4.68 4.15 -7.30
CA LEU A 208 -3.39 4.68 -7.77
C LEU A 208 -2.57 3.68 -8.60
N ARG A 209 -3.05 2.44 -8.79
CA ARG A 209 -2.36 1.47 -9.65
C ARG A 209 -2.28 1.96 -11.08
N LYS A 210 -1.17 1.66 -11.74
CA LYS A 210 -0.94 2.03 -13.15
C LYS A 210 -1.68 1.04 -14.08
N PRO A 211 -2.24 1.49 -15.22
CA PRO A 211 -2.31 2.88 -15.67
C PRO A 211 -3.30 3.70 -14.83
N VAL A 212 -2.90 4.92 -14.46
CA VAL A 212 -3.72 5.78 -13.61
C VAL A 212 -4.74 6.54 -14.44
N GLU A 213 -6.00 6.52 -13.99
CA GLU A 213 -7.10 7.29 -14.56
C GLU A 213 -7.12 8.71 -13.96
N LEU A 214 -6.44 9.65 -14.62
CA LEU A 214 -6.26 11.02 -14.10
C LEU A 214 -7.60 11.72 -13.79
N ASP A 215 -8.63 11.54 -14.63
CA ASP A 215 -9.93 12.16 -14.42
C ASP A 215 -10.62 11.70 -13.13
N ARG A 216 -10.40 10.44 -12.71
CA ARG A 216 -10.90 9.94 -11.43
C ARG A 216 -10.19 10.58 -10.23
N LEU A 217 -8.96 11.05 -10.42
CA LEU A 217 -8.17 11.70 -9.38
C LEU A 217 -8.52 13.18 -9.19
N LYS A 218 -9.03 13.85 -10.24
CA LYS A 218 -9.37 15.28 -10.21
C LYS A 218 -10.28 15.65 -9.04
N ARG A 219 -11.26 14.80 -8.69
CA ARG A 219 -12.15 15.05 -7.53
C ARG A 219 -11.43 15.14 -6.18
N TYR A 220 -10.24 14.57 -6.06
CA TYR A 220 -9.41 14.64 -4.86
C TYR A 220 -8.38 15.77 -4.95
N ILE A 221 -7.81 15.97 -6.14
CA ILE A 221 -6.78 16.99 -6.39
C ILE A 221 -7.39 18.39 -6.39
N GLU A 222 -8.48 18.58 -7.13
CA GLU A 222 -9.11 19.87 -7.40
C GLU A 222 -10.18 20.25 -6.36
N HIS A 223 -10.30 19.49 -5.27
CA HIS A 223 -11.33 19.65 -4.26
C HIS A 223 -11.35 21.06 -3.63
N CYS A 224 -10.18 21.60 -3.33
CA CYS A 224 -9.97 22.98 -2.88
C CYS A 224 -8.55 23.43 -3.23
N GLU A 225 -8.24 24.72 -3.13
CA GLU A 225 -6.91 25.26 -3.46
C GLU A 225 -5.80 24.62 -2.63
N ARG A 226 -6.07 24.31 -1.36
CA ARG A 226 -5.11 23.61 -0.49
C ARG A 226 -4.80 22.20 -0.99
N CYS A 227 -5.81 21.46 -1.48
CA CYS A 227 -5.58 20.16 -2.13
C CYS A 227 -4.74 20.30 -3.40
N VAL A 228 -5.01 21.32 -4.22
CA VAL A 228 -4.22 21.59 -5.44
C VAL A 228 -2.75 21.86 -5.08
N ALA A 229 -2.51 22.74 -4.10
CA ALA A 229 -1.18 23.04 -3.61
C ALA A 229 -0.48 21.80 -3.03
N ALA A 230 -1.18 21.00 -2.22
CA ALA A 230 -0.63 19.78 -1.64
C ALA A 230 -0.28 18.73 -2.71
N PHE A 231 -1.10 18.59 -3.75
CA PHE A 231 -0.80 17.74 -4.90
C PHE A 231 0.46 18.20 -5.64
N ILE A 232 0.54 19.50 -5.97
CA ILE A 232 1.71 20.08 -6.65
C ILE A 232 2.95 19.87 -5.80
N ARG A 233 2.88 20.13 -4.49
CA ARG A 233 3.98 19.91 -3.55
C ARG A 233 4.46 18.45 -3.56
N GLY A 234 3.56 17.48 -3.43
CA GLY A 234 3.93 16.06 -3.45
C GLY A 234 4.55 15.61 -4.78
N PHE A 235 4.09 16.20 -5.88
CA PHE A 235 4.69 15.95 -7.19
C PHE A 235 6.06 16.63 -7.35
N ALA A 236 6.20 17.87 -6.87
CA ALA A 236 7.46 18.61 -6.91
C ALA A 236 8.52 17.98 -6.00
N ASP A 237 8.16 17.46 -4.82
CA ASP A 237 9.08 16.69 -3.97
C ASP A 237 9.61 15.43 -4.68
N SER A 238 8.84 14.90 -5.66
CA SER A 238 9.23 13.72 -6.44
C SER A 238 10.05 14.05 -7.68
N GLU A 239 9.65 15.07 -8.43
CA GLU A 239 10.12 15.33 -9.81
C GLU A 239 10.78 16.71 -9.98
N GLY A 240 10.75 17.52 -8.93
CA GLY A 240 11.27 18.88 -8.90
C GLY A 240 12.79 18.92 -8.75
N CYS A 241 13.40 19.89 -9.41
CA CYS A 241 14.81 20.19 -9.28
C CYS A 241 15.00 21.71 -9.27
N VAL A 242 15.84 22.18 -8.34
CA VAL A 242 16.27 23.58 -8.29
C VAL A 242 17.72 23.64 -8.76
N ASP A 243 17.98 24.47 -9.77
CA ASP A 243 19.35 24.69 -10.22
C ASP A 243 20.10 25.72 -9.35
N LYS A 244 21.40 25.88 -9.62
CA LYS A 244 22.28 26.81 -8.88
C LYS A 244 21.87 28.29 -8.98
N HIS A 245 20.98 28.64 -9.90
CA HIS A 245 20.46 29.99 -10.09
C HIS A 245 19.08 30.18 -9.46
N GLY A 246 18.57 29.16 -8.75
CA GLY A 246 17.26 29.20 -8.11
C GLY A 246 16.10 28.95 -9.09
N TYR A 247 16.37 28.45 -10.29
CA TYR A 247 15.31 28.08 -11.23
C TYR A 247 14.75 26.71 -10.89
N ILE A 248 13.42 26.63 -10.86
CA ILE A 248 12.69 25.40 -10.52
C ILE A 248 12.20 24.74 -11.80
N TYR A 249 12.55 23.47 -11.95
CA TYR A 249 12.14 22.62 -13.07
C TYR A 249 11.40 21.40 -12.54
N ILE A 250 10.39 20.96 -13.28
CA ILE A 250 9.69 19.71 -13.04
C ILE A 250 9.86 18.85 -14.28
N HIS A 251 10.37 17.63 -14.12
CA HIS A 251 10.61 16.71 -15.22
C HIS A 251 9.60 15.56 -15.19
N ASN A 252 9.14 15.07 -16.34
CA ASN A 252 8.40 13.81 -16.38
C ASN A 252 8.36 13.21 -17.78
N THR A 253 8.10 11.90 -17.86
CA THR A 253 7.86 11.22 -19.14
C THR A 253 6.40 11.29 -19.59
N ASP A 254 5.46 11.58 -18.70
CA ASP A 254 4.06 11.76 -19.00
C ASP A 254 3.74 13.23 -19.35
N LEU A 255 3.68 13.52 -20.65
CA LEU A 255 3.36 14.85 -21.17
C LEU A 255 1.95 15.32 -20.78
N ARG A 256 0.98 14.41 -20.71
CA ARG A 256 -0.40 14.73 -20.33
C ARG A 256 -0.46 15.16 -18.88
N LEU A 257 0.30 14.49 -18.00
CA LEU A 257 0.42 14.86 -16.60
C LEU A 257 1.10 16.24 -16.42
N LEU A 258 2.18 16.52 -17.16
CA LEU A 258 2.83 17.84 -17.08
C LEU A 258 1.93 18.97 -17.59
N THR A 259 1.13 18.71 -18.62
CA THR A 259 0.13 19.67 -19.11
C THR A 259 -0.92 19.95 -18.04
N TYR A 260 -1.40 18.91 -17.35
CA TYR A 260 -2.33 19.08 -16.24
C TYR A 260 -1.71 19.86 -15.06
N ILE A 261 -0.45 19.58 -14.70
CA ILE A 261 0.26 20.31 -13.65
C ILE A 261 0.41 21.79 -14.00
N LYS A 262 0.72 22.12 -15.25
CA LYS A 262 0.78 23.52 -15.71
C LYS A 262 -0.54 24.26 -15.46
N GLU A 263 -1.67 23.63 -15.77
CA GLU A 263 -2.99 24.25 -15.53
C GLU A 263 -3.28 24.42 -14.03
N LEU A 264 -2.89 23.46 -13.19
CA LEU A 264 -3.01 23.59 -11.74
C LEU A 264 -2.11 24.69 -11.15
N LEU A 265 -0.88 24.84 -11.65
CA LEU A 265 0.02 25.92 -11.27
C LEU A 265 -0.59 27.28 -11.61
N LYS A 266 -1.15 27.42 -12.82
CA LYS A 266 -1.83 28.63 -13.25
C LYS A 266 -3.01 28.98 -12.34
N ARG A 267 -3.77 27.98 -11.88
CA ARG A 267 -4.87 28.18 -10.90
C ARG A 267 -4.38 28.75 -9.57
N LEU A 268 -3.15 28.46 -9.16
CA LEU A 268 -2.51 29.05 -7.98
C LEU A 268 -1.76 30.36 -8.28
N ASN A 269 -1.96 30.97 -9.45
CA ASN A 269 -1.23 32.15 -9.92
C ASN A 269 0.30 31.94 -9.99
N ILE A 270 0.73 30.70 -10.21
CA ILE A 270 2.13 30.36 -10.45
C ILE A 270 2.31 30.18 -11.95
N GLU A 271 3.12 31.05 -12.55
CA GLU A 271 3.37 30.96 -13.97
C GLU A 271 4.46 29.94 -14.29
N SER A 272 4.18 29.14 -15.31
CA SER A 272 5.12 28.15 -15.83
C SER A 272 5.10 28.12 -17.36
N THR A 273 6.14 27.55 -17.96
CA THR A 273 6.18 27.36 -19.43
C THR A 273 5.33 26.17 -19.84
N ASP A 274 4.98 26.10 -21.12
CA ASP A 274 4.54 24.84 -21.71
C ASP A 274 5.56 23.72 -21.52
N PRO A 275 5.11 22.46 -21.38
CA PRO A 275 6.02 21.32 -21.35
C PRO A 275 6.87 21.26 -22.62
N LYS A 276 8.20 21.25 -22.45
CA LYS A 276 9.16 21.17 -23.56
C LYS A 276 9.92 19.86 -23.50
N LEU A 277 10.22 19.30 -24.67
CA LEU A 277 11.08 18.13 -24.78
C LEU A 277 12.45 18.45 -24.19
N HIS A 278 12.86 17.69 -23.18
CA HIS A 278 14.14 17.85 -22.51
C HIS A 278 15.16 16.82 -23.01
N THR A 279 14.78 15.54 -23.05
CA THR A 279 15.60 14.47 -23.60
C THR A 279 14.76 13.55 -24.48
N ARG A 280 15.34 13.13 -25.61
CA ARG A 280 14.70 12.23 -26.57
C ARG A 280 14.90 10.78 -26.18
N ARG A 281 13.90 9.94 -26.46
CA ARG A 281 14.04 8.48 -26.50
C ARG A 281 15.23 8.10 -27.39
N GLY A 282 15.97 7.08 -26.97
CA GLY A 282 17.17 6.59 -27.65
C GLY A 282 18.45 7.32 -27.28
N THR A 283 18.40 8.50 -26.64
CA THR A 283 19.61 9.14 -26.10
C THR A 283 20.23 8.29 -24.99
N VAL A 284 21.56 8.32 -24.86
CA VAL A 284 22.30 7.49 -23.91
C VAL A 284 22.44 8.20 -22.56
N ILE A 285 22.10 7.50 -21.48
CA ILE A 285 22.44 7.89 -20.11
C ILE A 285 23.60 7.04 -19.61
N ARG A 286 24.60 7.68 -19.00
CA ARG A 286 25.73 7.01 -18.34
C ARG A 286 25.46 6.95 -16.84
N ASP A 287 25.52 5.76 -16.26
CA ASP A 287 25.46 5.59 -14.81
C ASP A 287 26.75 6.14 -14.18
N PRO A 288 26.70 7.16 -13.32
CA PRO A 288 27.89 7.75 -12.71
C PRO A 288 28.62 6.79 -11.76
N ARG A 289 27.95 5.76 -11.22
CA ARG A 289 28.55 4.80 -10.29
C ARG A 289 29.28 3.66 -11.00
N THR A 290 28.69 3.14 -12.07
CA THR A 290 29.19 1.95 -12.77
C THR A 290 29.82 2.25 -14.12
N GLY A 291 29.62 3.47 -14.64
CA GLY A 291 30.04 3.86 -15.99
C GLY A 291 29.21 3.24 -17.11
N LYS A 292 28.27 2.34 -16.81
CA LYS A 292 27.44 1.62 -17.79
C LYS A 292 26.54 2.59 -18.53
N GLN A 293 26.37 2.35 -19.83
CA GLN A 293 25.53 3.14 -20.71
C GLN A 293 24.20 2.45 -20.95
N TYR A 294 23.11 3.22 -20.87
CA TYR A 294 21.77 2.74 -21.09
C TYR A 294 21.04 3.66 -22.07
N PRO A 295 20.32 3.14 -23.07
CA PRO A 295 19.47 3.98 -23.90
C PRO A 295 18.21 4.39 -23.11
N ARG A 296 17.75 5.62 -23.31
CA ARG A 296 16.47 6.08 -22.75
C ARG A 296 15.30 5.46 -23.49
N ASN A 297 14.40 4.81 -22.76
CA ASN A 297 13.24 4.13 -23.36
C ASN A 297 12.08 5.06 -23.72
N LYS A 298 12.06 6.29 -23.19
CA LYS A 298 11.00 7.28 -23.37
C LYS A 298 11.56 8.68 -23.53
N ASP A 299 10.79 9.55 -24.17
CA ASP A 299 11.01 10.99 -24.10
C ASP A 299 10.78 11.48 -22.67
N CYS A 300 11.55 12.46 -22.26
CA CYS A 300 11.34 13.18 -21.00
C CYS A 300 11.17 14.66 -21.32
N TYR A 301 10.14 15.23 -20.73
CA TYR A 301 9.72 16.61 -20.89
C TYR A 301 10.01 17.37 -19.61
N ARG A 302 10.05 18.70 -19.71
CA ARG A 302 10.20 19.59 -18.55
C ARG A 302 9.24 20.75 -18.61
N VAL A 303 8.77 21.16 -17.44
CA VAL A 303 8.13 22.45 -17.21
C VAL A 303 9.07 23.29 -16.36
N TYR A 304 9.14 24.59 -16.66
CA TYR A 304 9.94 25.56 -15.92
C TYR A 304 9.00 26.54 -15.20
N ILE A 305 9.20 26.72 -13.89
CA ILE A 305 8.51 27.74 -13.11
C ILE A 305 9.23 29.07 -13.33
N ARG A 306 8.47 30.11 -13.70
CA ARG A 306 9.07 31.42 -13.97
C ARG A 306 9.58 32.04 -12.68
N ALA A 307 10.78 32.62 -12.72
CA ALA A 307 11.43 33.20 -11.54
C ALA A 307 10.54 34.19 -10.76
N ARG A 308 9.72 34.98 -11.46
CA ARG A 308 8.76 35.91 -10.82
C ARG A 308 7.69 35.23 -9.96
N SER A 309 7.47 33.94 -10.15
CA SER A 309 6.52 33.13 -9.40
C SER A 309 7.19 32.26 -8.34
N ASN A 310 8.52 32.31 -8.19
CA ASN A 310 9.24 31.50 -7.20
C ASN A 310 8.80 31.77 -5.76
N THR A 311 8.39 33.00 -5.43
CA THR A 311 7.91 33.36 -4.08
C THR A 311 6.53 32.78 -3.77
N ASN A 312 5.78 32.42 -4.81
CA ASN A 312 4.43 31.88 -4.69
C ASN A 312 4.38 30.36 -4.87
N PHE A 313 5.53 29.74 -5.19
CA PHE A 313 5.66 28.32 -5.46
C PHE A 313 5.90 27.51 -4.18
#